data_AF-A0A0W4ZCK3-F1
#
_entry.id   AF-A0A0W4ZCK3-F1
#
_cell.length_a   1.000
_cell.length_b   1.000
_cell.length_c   1.000
_cell.angle_alpha   90.00
_cell.angle_beta   90.00
_cell.angle_gamma   90.00
#
_symmetry.space_group_name_H-M   'P 1'
#
loop_
_entity.id
_entity.type
_entity.pdbx_description
1 polymer ?
#
loop_
_entity_poly.entity_id
_entity_poly.type
_entity_poly.pdbx_seq_one_letter_code
_entity_poly.pdbx_strand_id
1 'polypeptide(L)'
;MFFSIINKIIVLGILILIVPTYGNQSTHLKARNSQVSAKFTPFKDFVVEDDDIVAYILQEDYEKDEEKCKSKLGEYCEELKGIDSELNKVHTKVKEICNNIDKKCRETKAKVEKRVNEFFDLVTSYAGQSISYKECDQYYQTCMFYETTKEEFVLSFCSLLRYSCYFFRDTEMRNEVILRAFPISNIESKDFAEKKQEICPTLIKQSDDLALLCLEDTSLENFNKSIDEFCNSLKDFIDNDKKEEVCHEKLGIYPLLKEKCEEKNEKLKKLCEGKNITYRPPVKNFNPIEQGMTLLEMIDLENLYKEGRNRGLILGALEKTLDDMLAFFSRNTEPDEMEGKCKSVLNNKCGYLKTISSEFKELCEKNKIGGKCKDISKMTDRCRKFRIRLYLDGTSTKFEDKESEPLSYDEFSTSFTENECLEVISKCTFIKRSCEPKMLIECQNLQMACHKKKEDQLFIKLIGSELYKLNKLESNDERFNKCQKIVMEKCAAFKNNNVDIFMRCLRPKEICLRLEKIISSQLKDLEQVLNTVRDSPNEKDCIKLKEDCEGILKDLGLNNGKCVTLKERCEYFKVTRELKYAFLKEKSDALADNEKCMKALKDKCDKLPKVMGGGGG
;
A
#
# COMPACT_ATOMS: atom_id res chain seq x y z
N MET A 1 54.50 -12.18 -2.97
CA MET A 1 53.31 -12.79 -2.32
C MET A 1 53.12 -12.42 -0.84
N PHE A 2 54.16 -12.09 -0.06
CA PHE A 2 54.01 -11.75 1.37
C PHE A 2 53.43 -10.35 1.67
N PHE A 3 53.61 -9.36 0.79
CA PHE A 3 53.09 -7.99 0.99
C PHE A 3 51.56 -7.84 0.84
N SER A 4 50.89 -8.76 0.13
CA SER A 4 49.42 -8.74 -0.03
C SER A 4 48.69 -9.25 1.22
N ILE A 5 49.33 -10.12 1.99
CA ILE A 5 48.76 -10.71 3.21
C ILE A 5 48.87 -9.71 4.36
N ILE A 6 49.99 -8.99 4.48
CA ILE A 6 50.20 -7.99 5.54
C ILE A 6 49.24 -6.80 5.40
N ASN A 7 49.01 -6.29 4.18
CA ASN A 7 48.01 -5.23 3.96
C ASN A 7 46.57 -5.68 4.23
N LYS A 8 46.22 -6.94 3.94
CA LYS A 8 44.90 -7.47 4.30
C LYS A 8 44.72 -7.60 5.82
N ILE A 9 45.76 -8.00 6.55
CA ILE A 9 45.71 -8.13 8.02
C ILE A 9 45.64 -6.76 8.70
N ILE A 10 46.36 -5.75 8.20
CA ILE A 10 46.32 -4.39 8.74
C ILE A 10 44.95 -3.73 8.47
N VAL A 11 44.39 -3.91 7.27
CA VAL A 11 43.03 -3.42 6.95
C VAL A 11 41.97 -4.16 7.76
N LEU A 12 42.12 -5.48 7.98
CA LEU A 12 41.24 -6.24 8.88
C LEU A 12 41.36 -5.75 10.33
N GLY A 13 42.58 -5.47 10.80
CA GLY A 13 42.83 -4.97 12.16
C GLY A 13 42.23 -3.59 12.41
N ILE A 14 42.29 -2.70 11.42
CA ILE A 14 41.65 -1.37 11.47
C ILE A 14 40.12 -1.51 11.41
N LEU A 15 39.58 -2.42 10.59
CA LEU A 15 38.14 -2.71 10.56
C LEU A 15 37.64 -3.32 11.88
N ILE A 16 38.39 -4.24 12.49
CA ILE A 16 38.03 -4.88 13.77
C ILE A 16 38.11 -3.91 14.96
N LEU A 17 38.96 -2.86 14.90
CA LEU A 17 39.04 -1.82 15.94
C LEU A 17 38.03 -0.67 15.77
N ILE A 18 37.50 -0.44 14.56
CA ILE A 18 36.46 0.57 14.30
C ILE A 18 35.04 0.00 14.55
N VAL A 19 34.85 -1.31 14.37
CA VAL A 19 33.53 -1.95 14.54
C VAL A 19 32.95 -1.86 15.97
N PRO A 20 33.71 -1.90 17.09
CA PRO A 20 33.12 -1.77 18.43
C PRO A 20 32.78 -0.33 18.85
N THR A 21 33.37 0.67 18.19
CA THR A 21 33.20 2.09 18.57
C THR A 21 32.20 2.85 17.71
N TYR A 22 31.92 2.37 16.49
CA TYR A 22 30.92 2.97 15.59
C TYR A 22 29.98 1.95 14.92
N GLY A 23 30.09 0.66 15.25
CA GLY A 23 29.32 -0.42 14.62
C GLY A 23 27.97 -0.75 15.25
N ASN A 24 27.38 0.14 16.05
CA ASN A 24 26.06 -0.11 16.66
C ASN A 24 24.92 0.85 16.20
N GLN A 25 25.12 1.60 15.12
CA GLN A 25 24.12 2.56 14.62
C GLN A 25 23.46 2.19 13.28
N SER A 26 23.87 1.10 12.61
CA SER A 26 23.16 0.57 11.43
C SER A 26 22.62 -0.86 11.61
N THR A 27 22.82 -1.46 12.78
CA THR A 27 22.24 -2.77 13.14
C THR A 27 20.74 -2.69 13.38
N HIS A 28 20.19 -1.51 13.66
CA HIS A 28 18.75 -1.34 13.93
C HIS A 28 17.86 -1.16 12.68
N LEU A 29 18.43 -0.90 11.50
CA LEU A 29 17.71 -1.11 10.22
C LEU A 29 17.78 -2.58 9.76
N LYS A 30 18.76 -3.35 10.26
CA LYS A 30 18.88 -4.80 10.02
C LYS A 30 17.92 -5.67 10.84
N ALA A 31 17.15 -5.08 11.76
CA ALA A 31 16.07 -5.80 12.43
C ALA A 31 14.80 -5.97 11.56
N ARG A 32 14.76 -5.37 10.36
CA ARG A 32 13.79 -5.71 9.29
C ARG A 32 14.41 -6.64 8.22
N ASN A 33 15.47 -7.39 8.57
CA ASN A 33 15.96 -8.47 7.71
C ASN A 33 14.84 -9.48 7.44
N SER A 34 14.78 -9.88 6.17
CA SER A 34 13.93 -10.87 5.50
C SER A 34 13.93 -12.30 6.08
N GLN A 35 14.45 -12.50 7.30
CA GLN A 35 14.19 -13.70 8.11
C GLN A 35 13.12 -13.47 9.19
N VAL A 36 12.77 -12.21 9.49
CA VAL A 36 11.62 -11.87 10.36
C VAL A 36 10.32 -11.72 9.55
N SER A 37 10.39 -11.68 8.21
CA SER A 37 9.18 -11.79 7.38
C SER A 37 8.52 -13.18 7.43
N ALA A 38 9.15 -14.18 8.06
CA ALA A 38 8.54 -15.45 8.43
C ALA A 38 7.94 -15.44 9.86
N LYS A 39 7.96 -14.30 10.55
CA LYS A 39 7.38 -14.09 11.89
C LYS A 39 6.36 -12.96 11.95
N PHE A 40 5.82 -12.54 10.80
CA PHE A 40 4.45 -12.07 10.80
C PHE A 40 3.56 -13.31 10.90
N THR A 41 3.23 -13.70 12.13
CA THR A 41 1.98 -14.41 12.40
C THR A 41 1.00 -13.39 12.94
N PRO A 42 0.16 -12.73 12.12
CA PRO A 42 -0.82 -11.79 12.61
C PRO A 42 -2.23 -12.27 12.26
N PHE A 43 -2.69 -13.45 12.67
CA PHE A 43 -4.00 -13.88 12.19
C PHE A 43 -4.88 -14.52 13.26
N LYS A 44 -6.07 -13.92 13.38
CA LYS A 44 -7.18 -14.31 14.24
C LYS A 44 -7.64 -15.70 13.83
N ASP A 45 -7.89 -16.59 14.79
CA ASP A 45 -8.63 -17.82 14.51
C ASP A 45 -9.96 -17.42 13.83
N PHE A 46 -10.10 -17.69 12.53
CA PHE A 46 -11.37 -17.54 11.83
C PHE A 46 -12.03 -18.92 11.77
N VAL A 47 -13.32 -18.94 12.05
CA VAL A 47 -14.13 -20.16 11.98
C VAL A 47 -14.66 -20.24 10.56
N VAL A 48 -14.11 -21.14 9.76
CA VAL A 48 -14.63 -21.44 8.42
C VAL A 48 -15.52 -22.67 8.50
N GLU A 49 -16.72 -22.64 7.94
CA GLU A 49 -17.59 -23.80 7.81
C GLU A 49 -17.32 -24.53 6.49
N ASP A 50 -17.64 -25.82 6.44
CA ASP A 50 -17.43 -26.60 5.21
C ASP A 50 -18.31 -26.07 4.08
N ASP A 51 -19.49 -25.58 4.44
CA ASP A 51 -20.46 -25.01 3.50
C ASP A 51 -19.95 -23.71 2.87
N ASP A 52 -19.15 -22.91 3.59
CA ASP A 52 -18.49 -21.72 3.04
C ASP A 52 -17.47 -22.09 1.96
N ILE A 53 -16.64 -23.10 2.24
CA ILE A 53 -15.62 -23.60 1.30
C ILE A 53 -16.30 -24.15 0.04
N VAL A 54 -17.37 -24.94 0.22
CA VAL A 54 -18.12 -25.50 -0.90
C VAL A 54 -18.80 -24.40 -1.72
N ALA A 55 -19.41 -23.39 -1.10
CA ALA A 55 -19.97 -22.24 -1.81
C ALA A 55 -18.93 -21.54 -2.69
N TYR A 56 -17.73 -21.33 -2.14
CA TYR A 56 -16.64 -20.69 -2.86
C TYR A 56 -16.07 -21.52 -4.02
N ILE A 57 -16.08 -22.86 -3.92
CA ILE A 57 -15.66 -23.76 -5.00
C ILE A 57 -16.74 -23.87 -6.08
N LEU A 58 -18.02 -23.98 -5.68
CA LEU A 58 -19.14 -24.13 -6.63
C LEU A 58 -19.45 -22.82 -7.37
N GLN A 59 -19.23 -21.67 -6.74
CA GLN A 59 -19.51 -20.34 -7.30
C GLN A 59 -20.98 -20.22 -7.74
N GLU A 60 -21.26 -19.67 -8.92
CA GLU A 60 -22.60 -19.57 -9.56
C GLU A 60 -23.27 -20.94 -9.82
N ASP A 61 -22.59 -22.07 -9.57
CA ASP A 61 -23.17 -23.41 -9.74
C ASP A 61 -23.74 -24.00 -8.46
N TYR A 62 -23.74 -23.25 -7.35
CA TYR A 62 -24.22 -23.73 -6.05
C TYR A 62 -25.70 -24.16 -6.06
N GLU A 63 -26.55 -23.52 -6.89
CA GLU A 63 -27.98 -23.83 -7.02
C GLU A 63 -28.25 -25.07 -7.87
N LYS A 64 -27.24 -25.56 -8.60
CA LYS A 64 -27.41 -26.66 -9.55
C LYS A 64 -27.61 -27.98 -8.80
N ASP A 65 -28.04 -29.01 -9.52
CA ASP A 65 -28.36 -30.29 -8.90
C ASP A 65 -27.15 -30.99 -8.24
N GLU A 66 -27.45 -32.01 -7.43
CA GLU A 66 -26.44 -32.76 -6.68
C GLU A 66 -25.34 -33.35 -7.59
N GLU A 67 -25.68 -33.73 -8.82
CA GLU A 67 -24.74 -34.30 -9.79
C GLU A 67 -23.74 -33.25 -10.28
N LYS A 68 -24.20 -32.02 -10.52
CA LYS A 68 -23.32 -30.90 -10.88
C LYS A 68 -22.39 -30.52 -9.72
N CYS A 69 -22.90 -30.53 -8.49
CA CYS A 69 -22.07 -30.33 -7.30
C CYS A 69 -20.97 -31.39 -7.22
N LYS A 70 -21.32 -32.68 -7.36
CA LYS A 70 -20.37 -33.79 -7.32
C LYS A 70 -19.31 -33.66 -8.40
N SER A 71 -19.71 -33.30 -9.61
CA SER A 71 -18.80 -33.10 -10.74
C SER A 71 -17.78 -32.01 -10.46
N LYS A 72 -18.22 -30.81 -10.04
CA LYS A 72 -17.31 -29.68 -9.74
C LYS A 72 -16.39 -29.95 -8.55
N LEU A 73 -16.93 -30.46 -7.43
CA LEU A 73 -16.10 -30.82 -6.28
C LEU A 73 -15.15 -31.98 -6.62
N GLY A 74 -15.58 -32.92 -7.46
CA GLY A 74 -14.75 -33.99 -7.98
C GLY A 74 -13.56 -33.47 -8.78
N GLU A 75 -13.82 -32.61 -9.78
CA GLU A 75 -12.76 -31.96 -10.56
C GLU A 75 -11.78 -31.21 -9.67
N TYR A 76 -12.29 -30.37 -8.76
CA TYR A 76 -11.48 -29.64 -7.80
C TYR A 76 -10.58 -30.55 -6.96
N CYS A 77 -11.14 -31.63 -6.41
CA CYS A 77 -10.39 -32.56 -5.56
C CYS A 77 -9.38 -33.41 -6.34
N GLU A 78 -9.70 -33.81 -7.58
CA GLU A 78 -8.76 -34.54 -8.43
C GLU A 78 -7.58 -33.66 -8.86
N GLU A 79 -7.81 -32.37 -9.14
CA GLU A 79 -6.72 -31.41 -9.37
C GLU A 79 -5.76 -31.32 -8.18
N LEU A 80 -6.31 -31.22 -6.96
CA LEU A 80 -5.49 -31.19 -5.74
C LEU A 80 -4.74 -32.51 -5.52
N LYS A 81 -5.38 -33.66 -5.74
CA LYS A 81 -4.75 -34.99 -5.64
C LYS A 81 -3.65 -35.20 -6.68
N GLY A 82 -3.78 -34.59 -7.85
CA GLY A 82 -2.73 -34.57 -8.87
C GLY A 82 -1.43 -33.93 -8.38
N ILE A 83 -1.49 -33.05 -7.38
CA ILE A 83 -0.35 -32.36 -6.77
C ILE A 83 0.11 -33.07 -5.48
N ASP A 84 -0.86 -33.46 -4.65
CA ASP A 84 -0.66 -34.17 -3.39
C ASP A 84 -1.75 -35.22 -3.18
N SER A 85 -1.45 -36.46 -3.56
CA SER A 85 -2.42 -37.56 -3.59
C SER A 85 -3.10 -37.85 -2.26
N GLU A 86 -2.45 -37.53 -1.14
CA GLU A 86 -2.98 -37.73 0.21
C GLU A 86 -3.67 -36.48 0.79
N LEU A 87 -3.66 -35.36 0.06
CA LEU A 87 -4.21 -34.08 0.50
C LEU A 87 -3.67 -33.64 1.87
N ASN A 88 -2.40 -33.92 2.16
CA ASN A 88 -1.74 -33.54 3.41
C ASN A 88 -1.33 -32.05 3.44
N LYS A 89 -1.27 -31.41 2.27
CA LYS A 89 -0.89 -30.00 2.10
C LYS A 89 -2.06 -29.04 1.95
N VAL A 90 -3.30 -29.53 2.14
CA VAL A 90 -4.50 -28.67 2.17
C VAL A 90 -5.03 -28.55 3.59
N HIS A 91 -5.95 -27.60 3.78
CA HIS A 91 -6.65 -27.46 5.05
C HIS A 91 -7.47 -28.73 5.37
N THR A 92 -7.59 -29.08 6.65
CA THR A 92 -8.28 -30.30 7.11
C THR A 92 -9.71 -30.41 6.57
N LYS A 93 -10.45 -29.29 6.57
CA LYS A 93 -11.81 -29.24 6.01
C LYS A 93 -11.86 -29.51 4.51
N VAL A 94 -10.86 -29.04 3.74
CA VAL A 94 -10.77 -29.33 2.30
C VAL A 94 -10.56 -30.83 2.09
N LYS A 95 -9.66 -31.44 2.87
CA LYS A 95 -9.45 -32.89 2.86
C LYS A 95 -10.73 -33.66 3.22
N GLU A 96 -11.47 -33.21 4.22
CA GLU A 96 -12.75 -33.82 4.62
C GLU A 96 -13.83 -33.70 3.55
N ILE A 97 -13.92 -32.56 2.86
CA ILE A 97 -14.82 -32.34 1.72
C ILE A 97 -14.48 -33.30 0.59
N CYS A 98 -13.21 -33.38 0.19
CA CYS A 98 -12.76 -34.25 -0.89
C CYS A 98 -12.94 -35.75 -0.61
N ASN A 99 -12.96 -36.15 0.66
CA ASN A 99 -13.21 -37.54 1.05
C ASN A 99 -14.70 -37.88 1.17
N ASN A 100 -15.61 -36.89 1.18
CA ASN A 100 -17.04 -37.09 1.46
C ASN A 100 -17.94 -36.28 0.51
N ILE A 101 -17.57 -36.18 -0.77
CA ILE A 101 -18.25 -35.32 -1.76
C ILE A 101 -19.77 -35.57 -1.80
N ASP A 102 -20.20 -36.83 -1.86
CA ASP A 102 -21.63 -37.17 -1.92
C ASP A 102 -22.43 -36.63 -0.73
N LYS A 103 -21.87 -36.77 0.47
CA LYS A 103 -22.52 -36.30 1.70
C LYS A 103 -22.56 -34.76 1.71
N LYS A 104 -21.46 -34.10 1.34
CA LYS A 104 -21.37 -32.64 1.30
C LYS A 104 -22.34 -32.06 0.28
N CYS A 105 -22.42 -32.59 -0.93
CA CYS A 105 -23.37 -32.10 -1.93
C CYS A 105 -24.83 -32.21 -1.47
N ARG A 106 -25.21 -33.28 -0.75
CA ARG A 106 -26.56 -33.41 -0.17
C ARG A 106 -26.85 -32.41 0.95
N GLU A 107 -25.86 -32.15 1.80
CA GLU A 107 -26.05 -31.33 3.02
C GLU A 107 -25.88 -29.83 2.76
N THR A 108 -25.12 -29.45 1.73
CA THR A 108 -24.62 -28.08 1.58
C THR A 108 -25.56 -27.17 0.78
N LYS A 109 -26.30 -27.66 -0.23
CA LYS A 109 -27.18 -26.81 -1.06
C LYS A 109 -28.14 -25.95 -0.23
N ALA A 110 -28.95 -26.60 0.61
CA ALA A 110 -29.93 -25.91 1.47
C ALA A 110 -29.27 -24.94 2.47
N LYS A 111 -28.03 -25.22 2.88
CA LYS A 111 -27.29 -24.35 3.80
C LYS A 111 -26.68 -23.14 3.10
N VAL A 112 -26.16 -23.31 1.89
CA VAL A 112 -25.66 -22.20 1.07
C VAL A 112 -26.83 -21.29 0.69
N GLU A 113 -27.96 -21.85 0.25
CA GLU A 113 -29.19 -21.08 0.02
C GLU A 113 -29.64 -20.34 1.29
N LYS A 114 -29.63 -21.01 2.44
CA LYS A 114 -29.94 -20.34 3.72
C LYS A 114 -28.99 -19.19 4.01
N ARG A 115 -27.68 -19.38 3.82
CA ARG A 115 -26.64 -18.36 4.04
C ARG A 115 -26.79 -17.17 3.09
N VAL A 116 -27.08 -17.43 1.82
CA VAL A 116 -27.41 -16.40 0.81
C VAL A 116 -28.67 -15.62 1.23
N ASN A 117 -29.68 -16.29 1.79
CA ASN A 117 -30.85 -15.59 2.32
C ASN A 117 -30.53 -14.79 3.59
N GLU A 118 -29.66 -15.30 4.48
CA GLU A 118 -29.17 -14.55 5.65
C GLU A 118 -28.42 -13.26 5.23
N PHE A 119 -27.83 -13.21 4.02
CA PHE A 119 -27.27 -11.96 3.47
C PHE A 119 -28.32 -10.85 3.30
N PHE A 120 -29.56 -11.18 2.97
CA PHE A 120 -30.62 -10.17 2.83
C PHE A 120 -30.87 -9.45 4.16
N ASP A 121 -30.92 -10.21 5.26
CA ASP A 121 -31.07 -9.66 6.60
C ASP A 121 -29.84 -8.84 7.01
N LEU A 122 -28.63 -9.31 6.66
CA LEU A 122 -27.37 -8.60 6.87
C LEU A 122 -27.36 -7.25 6.13
N VAL A 123 -27.73 -7.22 4.86
CA VAL A 123 -27.86 -6.00 4.05
C VAL A 123 -28.86 -5.03 4.68
N THR A 124 -29.99 -5.55 5.14
CA THR A 124 -31.03 -4.73 5.78
C THR A 124 -30.53 -4.13 7.10
N SER A 125 -29.80 -4.91 7.90
CA SER A 125 -29.17 -4.42 9.13
C SER A 125 -28.10 -3.36 8.86
N TYR A 126 -27.31 -3.54 7.79
CA TYR A 126 -26.27 -2.63 7.35
C TYR A 126 -26.84 -1.29 6.90
N ALA A 127 -27.93 -1.29 6.13
CA ALA A 127 -28.58 -0.06 5.68
C ALA A 127 -29.05 0.83 6.85
N GLY A 128 -29.26 0.26 8.04
CA GLY A 128 -29.66 0.96 9.26
C GLY A 128 -28.53 1.36 10.22
N GLN A 129 -27.26 1.01 9.95
CA GLN A 129 -26.14 1.19 10.89
C GLN A 129 -24.95 1.94 10.26
N SER A 130 -24.22 2.68 11.10
CA SER A 130 -22.90 3.24 10.73
C SER A 130 -21.84 2.17 10.97
N ILE A 131 -21.27 1.63 9.89
CA ILE A 131 -20.28 0.56 9.98
C ILE A 131 -19.02 1.06 10.67
N SER A 132 -18.59 0.33 11.68
CA SER A 132 -17.31 0.44 12.37
C SER A 132 -16.25 -0.42 11.69
N TYR A 133 -14.98 -0.09 11.92
CA TYR A 133 -13.85 -0.89 11.47
C TYR A 133 -13.94 -2.38 11.89
N LYS A 134 -14.56 -2.68 13.03
CA LYS A 134 -14.70 -4.05 13.56
C LYS A 134 -15.61 -4.93 12.70
N GLU A 135 -16.59 -4.33 12.04
CA GLU A 135 -17.55 -5.02 11.18
C GLU A 135 -16.95 -5.36 9.80
N CYS A 136 -15.93 -4.62 9.37
CA CYS A 136 -15.18 -4.97 8.17
C CYS A 136 -14.61 -6.39 8.26
N ASP A 137 -13.90 -6.73 9.33
CA ASP A 137 -13.29 -8.06 9.45
C ASP A 137 -14.33 -9.19 9.45
N GLN A 138 -15.52 -8.96 10.03
CA GLN A 138 -16.57 -9.97 10.15
C GLN A 138 -17.32 -10.18 8.84
N TYR A 139 -17.84 -9.12 8.24
CA TYR A 139 -18.65 -9.23 7.02
C TYR A 139 -17.80 -9.50 5.78
N TYR A 140 -16.54 -9.04 5.79
CA TYR A 140 -15.61 -9.31 4.69
C TYR A 140 -15.34 -10.81 4.54
N GLN A 141 -15.19 -11.54 5.65
CA GLN A 141 -15.05 -13.00 5.63
C GLN A 141 -16.21 -13.67 4.89
N THR A 142 -17.44 -13.39 5.30
CA THR A 142 -18.62 -13.95 4.64
C THR A 142 -18.68 -13.53 3.17
N CYS A 143 -18.42 -12.27 2.87
CA CYS A 143 -18.42 -11.78 1.48
C CYS A 143 -17.42 -12.51 0.58
N MET A 144 -16.24 -12.84 1.08
CA MET A 144 -15.22 -13.54 0.30
C MET A 144 -15.69 -14.93 -0.15
N PHE A 145 -16.48 -15.64 0.65
CA PHE A 145 -16.98 -16.98 0.29
C PHE A 145 -18.19 -16.96 -0.63
N TYR A 146 -19.10 -15.99 -0.45
CA TYR A 146 -20.41 -16.01 -1.12
C TYR A 146 -20.53 -15.03 -2.28
N GLU A 147 -19.66 -14.02 -2.45
CA GLU A 147 -19.74 -13.12 -3.62
C GLU A 147 -19.61 -13.89 -4.94
N THR A 148 -18.91 -15.02 -4.95
CA THR A 148 -18.74 -15.87 -6.14
C THR A 148 -20.00 -16.59 -6.58
N THR A 149 -21.08 -16.57 -5.77
CA THR A 149 -22.40 -17.08 -6.21
C THR A 149 -23.04 -16.17 -7.26
N LYS A 150 -22.59 -14.90 -7.36
CA LYS A 150 -23.11 -13.86 -8.26
C LYS A 150 -24.60 -13.53 -8.08
N GLU A 151 -25.16 -13.85 -6.92
CA GLU A 151 -26.47 -13.34 -6.52
C GLU A 151 -26.43 -11.81 -6.45
N GLU A 152 -27.34 -11.13 -7.14
CA GLU A 152 -27.27 -9.68 -7.36
C GLU A 152 -27.17 -8.89 -6.03
N PHE A 153 -27.96 -9.28 -5.03
CA PHE A 153 -27.94 -8.66 -3.70
C PHE A 153 -26.63 -8.94 -2.94
N VAL A 154 -26.09 -10.16 -3.04
CA VAL A 154 -24.83 -10.53 -2.38
C VAL A 154 -23.67 -9.78 -3.04
N LEU A 155 -23.61 -9.76 -4.36
CA LEU A 155 -22.59 -9.06 -5.13
C LEU A 155 -22.58 -7.56 -4.83
N SER A 156 -23.75 -6.93 -4.89
CA SER A 156 -23.89 -5.49 -4.63
C SER A 156 -23.45 -5.13 -3.20
N PHE A 157 -23.87 -5.92 -2.22
CA PHE A 157 -23.49 -5.73 -0.83
C PHE A 157 -22.00 -5.90 -0.60
N CYS A 158 -21.43 -7.00 -1.09
CA CYS A 158 -20.03 -7.32 -0.87
C CYS A 158 -19.08 -6.36 -1.57
N SER A 159 -19.44 -5.90 -2.77
CA SER A 159 -18.72 -4.84 -3.46
C SER A 159 -18.73 -3.53 -2.66
N LEU A 160 -19.91 -3.11 -2.16
CA LEU A 160 -20.04 -1.90 -1.35
C LEU A 160 -19.27 -2.00 -0.02
N LEU A 161 -19.36 -3.15 0.66
CA LEU A 161 -18.66 -3.40 1.91
C LEU A 161 -17.15 -3.35 1.72
N ARG A 162 -16.63 -4.05 0.70
CA ARG A 162 -15.19 -4.07 0.39
C ARG A 162 -14.68 -2.65 0.11
N TYR A 163 -15.39 -1.90 -0.72
CA TYR A 163 -15.07 -0.50 -0.99
C TYR A 163 -15.07 0.34 0.30
N SER A 164 -16.09 0.17 1.15
CA SER A 164 -16.19 0.89 2.42
C SER A 164 -15.03 0.55 3.35
N CYS A 165 -14.65 -0.72 3.46
CA CYS A 165 -13.52 -1.17 4.26
C CYS A 165 -12.17 -0.64 3.75
N TYR A 166 -11.97 -0.63 2.44
CA TYR A 166 -10.80 0.03 1.84
C TYR A 166 -10.78 1.52 2.17
N PHE A 167 -11.91 2.21 1.99
CA PHE A 167 -12.06 3.64 2.26
C PHE A 167 -11.81 3.99 3.73
N PHE A 168 -12.26 3.14 4.67
CA PHE A 168 -11.99 3.31 6.10
C PHE A 168 -10.51 3.18 6.41
N ARG A 169 -9.83 2.17 5.86
CA ARG A 169 -8.37 1.98 6.04
C ARG A 169 -7.57 3.15 5.49
N ASP A 170 -7.95 3.67 4.32
CA ASP A 170 -7.32 4.84 3.71
C ASP A 170 -7.56 6.12 4.53
N THR A 171 -8.81 6.32 4.99
CA THR A 171 -9.18 7.43 5.88
C THR A 171 -8.44 7.38 7.21
N GLU A 172 -8.26 6.20 7.80
CA GLU A 172 -7.50 6.02 9.03
C GLU A 172 -6.03 6.44 8.83
N MET A 173 -5.41 6.00 7.73
CA MET A 173 -4.05 6.39 7.36
C MET A 173 -3.94 7.91 7.15
N ARG A 174 -4.91 8.51 6.44
CA ARG A 174 -4.99 9.97 6.29
C ARG A 174 -5.05 10.64 7.66
N ASN A 175 -5.96 10.22 8.53
CA ASN A 175 -6.14 10.80 9.86
C ASN A 175 -4.85 10.71 10.69
N GLU A 176 -4.15 9.57 10.66
CA GLU A 176 -2.87 9.41 11.32
C GLU A 176 -1.80 10.39 10.81
N VAL A 177 -1.68 10.58 9.48
CA VAL A 177 -0.77 11.58 8.90
C VAL A 177 -1.09 12.99 9.41
N ILE A 178 -2.38 13.33 9.49
CA ILE A 178 -2.82 14.62 10.00
C ILE A 178 -2.41 14.76 11.47
N LEU A 179 -2.73 13.77 12.32
CA LEU A 179 -2.39 13.80 13.74
C LEU A 179 -0.88 13.98 13.98
N ARG A 180 -0.04 13.43 13.10
CA ARG A 180 1.42 13.64 13.16
C ARG A 180 1.86 15.01 12.66
N ALA A 181 1.18 15.56 11.66
CA ALA A 181 1.49 16.89 11.11
C ALA A 181 1.06 18.04 12.03
N PHE A 182 0.11 17.77 12.93
CA PHE A 182 -0.33 18.68 13.98
C PHE A 182 0.13 18.14 15.35
N PRO A 183 1.32 18.48 15.83
CA PRO A 183 1.73 18.15 17.20
C PRO A 183 0.93 19.01 18.18
N ILE A 184 -0.09 18.46 18.84
CA ILE A 184 -1.00 19.25 19.69
C ILE A 184 -1.02 18.77 21.14
N SER A 185 -0.54 19.67 22.02
CA SER A 185 -1.19 20.02 23.28
C SER A 185 -2.10 21.23 23.02
N ASN A 186 -3.41 21.12 23.24
CA ASN A 186 -4.46 22.17 23.09
C ASN A 186 -4.23 23.28 22.02
N ILE A 187 -4.63 23.05 20.77
CA ILE A 187 -4.59 24.08 19.69
C ILE A 187 -5.82 24.99 19.75
N GLU A 188 -5.60 26.30 19.72
CA GLU A 188 -6.64 27.29 19.48
C GLU A 188 -7.01 27.38 17.98
N SER A 189 -8.21 27.88 17.66
CA SER A 189 -8.71 27.97 16.27
C SER A 189 -7.76 28.74 15.32
N LYS A 190 -7.11 29.78 15.84
CA LYS A 190 -6.17 30.60 15.07
C LYS A 190 -4.90 29.81 14.75
N ASP A 191 -4.33 29.12 15.73
CA ASP A 191 -3.13 28.30 15.56
C ASP A 191 -3.38 27.15 14.59
N PHE A 192 -4.59 26.58 14.58
CA PHE A 192 -4.98 25.55 13.62
C PHE A 192 -4.95 26.06 12.19
N ALA A 193 -5.51 27.25 11.94
CA ALA A 193 -5.56 27.84 10.60
C ALA A 193 -4.18 28.23 10.09
N GLU A 194 -3.34 28.83 10.94
CA GLU A 194 -1.94 29.17 10.61
C GLU A 194 -1.12 27.91 10.34
N LYS A 195 -1.27 26.88 11.18
CA LYS A 195 -0.53 25.62 10.99
C LYS A 195 -0.97 24.89 9.72
N LYS A 196 -2.27 24.90 9.40
CA LYS A 196 -2.79 24.35 8.16
C LYS A 196 -2.16 25.02 6.94
N GLN A 197 -2.05 26.36 6.94
CA GLN A 197 -1.38 27.11 5.88
C GLN A 197 0.11 26.73 5.73
N GLU A 198 0.80 26.46 6.84
CA GLU A 198 2.21 26.05 6.83
C GLU A 198 2.42 24.66 6.20
N ILE A 199 1.59 23.67 6.57
CA ILE A 199 1.82 22.27 6.20
C ILE A 199 1.23 21.91 4.82
N CYS A 200 0.13 22.54 4.43
CA CYS A 200 -0.62 22.18 3.21
C CYS A 200 0.16 22.28 1.89
N PRO A 201 1.07 23.25 1.68
CA PRO A 201 1.92 23.27 0.48
C PRO A 201 2.75 22.00 0.27
N THR A 202 3.08 21.31 1.37
CA THR A 202 3.81 20.05 1.35
C THR A 202 2.87 18.86 1.20
N LEU A 203 1.77 18.83 1.98
CA LEU A 203 0.86 17.69 2.04
C LEU A 203 0.03 17.49 0.77
N ILE A 204 -0.34 18.57 0.07
CA ILE A 204 -1.14 18.50 -1.17
C ILE A 204 -0.46 17.69 -2.29
N LYS A 205 0.87 17.52 -2.21
CA LYS A 205 1.68 16.77 -3.18
C LYS A 205 1.80 15.29 -2.84
N GLN A 206 1.34 14.86 -1.66
CA GLN A 206 1.60 13.52 -1.13
C GLN A 206 0.49 12.51 -1.39
N SER A 207 -0.79 12.92 -1.40
CA SER A 207 -1.91 12.07 -1.79
C SER A 207 -3.15 12.89 -2.12
N ASP A 208 -4.14 12.29 -2.78
CA ASP A 208 -5.44 12.92 -3.02
C ASP A 208 -6.13 13.28 -1.71
N ASP A 209 -6.14 12.35 -0.77
CA ASP A 209 -6.76 12.48 0.53
C ASP A 209 -6.20 13.66 1.36
N LEU A 210 -4.89 13.85 1.32
CA LEU A 210 -4.23 15.00 1.95
C LEU A 210 -4.48 16.30 1.17
N ALA A 211 -4.60 16.22 -0.15
CA ALA A 211 -5.01 17.36 -0.96
C ALA A 211 -6.43 17.82 -0.65
N LEU A 212 -7.39 16.88 -0.53
CA LEU A 212 -8.77 17.19 -0.19
C LEU A 212 -8.87 17.86 1.17
N LEU A 213 -8.16 17.34 2.18
CA LEU A 213 -8.07 17.97 3.50
C LEU A 213 -7.62 19.44 3.40
N CYS A 214 -6.61 19.70 2.58
CA CYS A 214 -6.07 21.05 2.40
C CYS A 214 -7.00 21.97 1.62
N LEU A 215 -7.84 21.45 0.73
CA LEU A 215 -8.81 22.23 -0.06
C LEU A 215 -10.15 22.47 0.65
N GLU A 216 -10.52 21.59 1.58
CA GLU A 216 -11.75 21.70 2.39
C GLU A 216 -11.60 22.67 3.58
N ASP A 217 -12.70 23.29 3.99
CA ASP A 217 -12.75 24.06 5.25
C ASP A 217 -13.02 23.11 6.42
N THR A 218 -12.06 22.23 6.70
CA THR A 218 -12.11 21.44 7.94
C THR A 218 -12.05 22.39 9.12
N SER A 219 -13.15 22.51 9.88
CA SER A 219 -13.15 23.30 11.12
C SER A 219 -12.31 22.59 12.19
N LEU A 220 -11.79 23.37 13.14
CA LEU A 220 -11.14 22.80 14.33
C LEU A 220 -12.08 21.83 15.08
N GLU A 221 -13.39 22.08 15.05
CA GLU A 221 -14.40 21.19 15.64
C GLU A 221 -14.44 19.82 14.96
N ASN A 222 -14.47 19.78 13.62
CA ASN A 222 -14.48 18.52 12.88
C ASN A 222 -13.16 17.76 13.04
N PHE A 223 -12.05 18.49 13.10
CA PHE A 223 -10.75 17.90 13.41
C PHE A 223 -10.72 17.31 14.83
N ASN A 224 -11.30 18.01 15.82
CA ASN A 224 -11.45 17.51 17.19
C ASN A 224 -12.33 16.26 17.27
N LYS A 225 -13.46 16.22 16.54
CA LYS A 225 -14.30 15.01 16.46
C LYS A 225 -13.51 13.81 15.93
N SER A 226 -12.70 14.02 14.90
CA SER A 226 -11.84 12.97 14.35
C SER A 226 -10.80 12.46 15.37
N ILE A 227 -10.25 13.37 16.20
CA ILE A 227 -9.38 12.98 17.33
C ILE A 227 -10.15 12.15 18.35
N ASP A 228 -11.35 12.57 18.72
CA ASP A 228 -12.16 11.90 19.74
C ASP A 228 -12.59 10.50 19.28
N GLU A 229 -12.99 10.36 18.02
CA GLU A 229 -13.28 9.08 17.36
C GLU A 229 -12.06 8.16 17.38
N PHE A 230 -10.89 8.68 17.04
CA PHE A 230 -9.63 7.95 17.13
C PHE A 230 -9.31 7.53 18.58
N CYS A 231 -9.42 8.45 19.55
CA CYS A 231 -9.22 8.11 20.97
C CYS A 231 -10.19 7.02 21.40
N ASN A 232 -11.44 7.02 20.92
CA ASN A 232 -12.44 6.04 21.29
C ASN A 232 -12.15 4.67 20.68
N SER A 233 -11.69 4.61 19.43
CA SER A 233 -11.31 3.34 18.78
C SER A 233 -10.15 2.65 19.49
N LEU A 234 -9.23 3.40 20.12
CA LEU A 234 -8.15 2.84 20.96
C LEU A 234 -8.68 1.92 22.08
N LYS A 235 -9.86 2.21 22.63
CA LYS A 235 -10.46 1.38 23.68
C LYS A 235 -10.71 -0.05 23.19
N ASP A 236 -11.28 -0.19 22.00
CA ASP A 236 -11.59 -1.51 21.44
C ASP A 236 -10.32 -2.32 21.17
N PHE A 237 -9.22 -1.66 20.82
CA PHE A 237 -7.93 -2.33 20.64
C PHE A 237 -7.32 -2.80 21.96
N ILE A 238 -7.46 -2.00 23.03
CA ILE A 238 -6.96 -2.33 24.37
C ILE A 238 -7.77 -3.46 25.00
N ASP A 239 -9.10 -3.41 24.88
CA ASP A 239 -10.02 -4.32 25.56
C ASP A 239 -10.07 -5.73 24.91
N ASN A 240 -9.74 -5.86 23.62
CA ASN A 240 -9.82 -7.14 22.88
C ASN A 240 -8.50 -7.94 22.81
N ASP A 241 -7.48 -7.58 23.61
CA ASP A 241 -6.21 -8.32 23.68
C ASP A 241 -5.45 -8.48 22.33
N LYS A 242 -5.76 -7.65 21.31
CA LYS A 242 -5.06 -7.58 20.01
C LYS A 242 -3.69 -6.93 20.19
N LYS A 243 -2.75 -7.66 20.79
CA LYS A 243 -1.69 -7.00 21.56
C LYS A 243 -0.41 -6.61 20.82
N GLU A 244 -0.09 -7.15 19.64
CA GLU A 244 1.23 -6.86 18.98
C GLU A 244 1.11 -5.91 17.78
N GLU A 245 0.14 -6.17 16.92
CA GLU A 245 -0.14 -5.36 15.73
C GLU A 245 -0.50 -3.93 16.12
N VAL A 246 -1.49 -3.73 17.01
CA VAL A 246 -1.89 -2.41 17.52
C VAL A 246 -0.70 -1.63 18.09
N CYS A 247 0.25 -2.32 18.71
CA CYS A 247 1.45 -1.68 19.25
C CYS A 247 2.39 -1.18 18.15
N HIS A 248 2.58 -1.95 17.08
CA HIS A 248 3.36 -1.48 15.93
C HIS A 248 2.68 -0.34 15.19
N GLU A 249 1.34 -0.34 15.14
CA GLU A 249 0.54 0.63 14.38
C GLU A 249 0.36 1.96 15.13
N LYS A 250 -0.05 1.91 16.40
CA LYS A 250 -0.64 3.07 17.09
C LYS A 250 0.30 3.78 18.06
N LEU A 251 1.41 3.16 18.45
CA LEU A 251 2.38 3.81 19.35
C LEU A 251 3.06 5.04 18.72
N GLY A 252 3.07 5.17 17.39
CA GLY A 252 3.62 6.35 16.73
C GLY A 252 2.84 7.64 16.96
N ILE A 253 1.55 7.51 17.28
CA ILE A 253 0.62 8.62 17.53
C ILE A 253 0.64 9.04 19.01
N TYR A 254 1.13 8.16 19.90
CA TYR A 254 1.12 8.33 21.36
C TYR A 254 1.69 9.67 21.87
N PRO A 255 2.90 10.15 21.44
CA PRO A 255 3.44 11.39 21.96
C PRO A 255 2.63 12.64 21.58
N LEU A 256 1.80 12.54 20.54
CA LEU A 256 1.12 13.66 19.90
C LEU A 256 -0.27 13.92 20.48
N LEU A 257 -0.86 12.94 21.16
CA LEU A 257 -2.23 13.01 21.72
C LEU A 257 -2.26 12.86 23.24
N LYS A 258 -1.12 13.08 23.90
CA LYS A 258 -0.95 12.80 25.33
C LYS A 258 -2.01 13.45 26.21
N GLU A 259 -2.43 14.68 25.91
CA GLU A 259 -3.42 15.41 26.72
C GLU A 259 -4.87 14.98 26.45
N LYS A 260 -5.22 14.63 25.21
CA LYS A 260 -6.62 14.31 24.83
C LYS A 260 -7.01 12.84 25.03
N CYS A 261 -6.08 11.91 24.79
CA CYS A 261 -6.34 10.48 24.97
C CYS A 261 -5.55 9.87 26.15
N GLU A 262 -5.16 10.66 27.17
CA GLU A 262 -4.15 10.30 28.18
C GLU A 262 -4.37 8.91 28.80
N GLU A 263 -5.56 8.66 29.33
CA GLU A 263 -5.88 7.39 30.02
C GLU A 263 -5.72 6.17 29.10
N LYS A 264 -6.24 6.27 27.87
CA LYS A 264 -6.20 5.18 26.89
C LYS A 264 -4.78 4.99 26.35
N ASN A 265 -4.06 6.09 26.14
CA ASN A 265 -2.67 6.09 25.69
C ASN A 265 -1.75 5.39 26.70
N GLU A 266 -1.89 5.67 27.99
CA GLU A 266 -1.08 5.02 29.04
C GLU A 266 -1.39 3.52 29.16
N LYS A 267 -2.65 3.11 28.98
CA LYS A 267 -3.03 1.69 28.92
C LYS A 267 -2.40 0.98 27.72
N LEU A 268 -2.50 1.57 26.53
CA LEU A 268 -1.90 1.01 25.32
C LEU A 268 -0.37 0.90 25.45
N LYS A 269 0.30 1.94 25.96
CA LYS A 269 1.74 1.93 26.18
C LYS A 269 2.20 0.79 27.08
N LYS A 270 1.57 0.64 28.25
CA LYS A 270 1.90 -0.46 29.19
C LYS A 270 1.71 -1.83 28.55
N LEU A 271 0.62 -1.99 27.78
CA LEU A 271 0.33 -3.21 27.05
C LEU A 271 1.43 -3.54 26.03
N CYS A 272 1.92 -2.54 25.30
CA CYS A 272 2.99 -2.70 24.32
C CYS A 272 4.38 -2.93 24.93
N GLU A 273 4.71 -2.19 25.98
CA GLU A 273 5.95 -2.38 26.74
C GLU A 273 6.03 -3.79 27.33
N GLY A 274 4.89 -4.34 27.80
CA GLY A 274 4.77 -5.74 28.22
C GLY A 274 5.11 -6.77 27.13
N LYS A 275 5.11 -6.36 25.85
CA LYS A 275 5.54 -7.15 24.69
C LYS A 275 6.91 -6.79 24.14
N ASN A 276 7.69 -5.97 24.85
CA ASN A 276 8.95 -5.41 24.38
C ASN A 276 8.82 -4.55 23.10
N ILE A 277 7.65 -3.95 22.87
CA ILE A 277 7.43 -3.02 21.75
C ILE A 277 7.43 -1.60 22.31
N THR A 278 8.41 -0.81 21.87
CA THR A 278 8.51 0.61 22.22
C THR A 278 8.58 1.44 20.95
N TYR A 279 7.75 2.48 20.84
CA TYR A 279 7.92 3.47 19.78
C TYR A 279 9.10 4.39 20.11
N ARG A 280 9.89 4.67 19.07
CA ARG A 280 10.89 5.74 19.11
C ARG A 280 10.51 6.71 18.00
N PRO A 281 10.27 7.99 18.32
CA PRO A 281 10.00 8.98 17.29
C PRO A 281 11.17 9.06 16.32
N PRO A 282 10.95 9.51 15.07
CA PRO A 282 12.04 9.82 14.16
C PRO A 282 12.99 10.80 14.85
N VAL A 283 14.21 10.34 15.14
CA VAL A 283 15.27 11.21 15.64
C VAL A 283 16.30 11.30 14.54
N LYS A 284 16.40 12.48 13.93
CA LYS A 284 17.59 12.85 13.16
C LYS A 284 18.60 13.35 14.19
N ASN A 285 19.69 12.61 14.40
CA ASN A 285 20.76 13.09 15.28
C ASN A 285 21.18 14.49 14.81
N PHE A 286 21.41 15.42 15.74
CA PHE A 286 21.91 16.74 15.38
C PHE A 286 23.25 16.56 14.66
N ASN A 287 23.21 16.74 13.34
CA ASN A 287 24.36 16.78 12.48
C ASN A 287 24.43 18.21 11.96
N PRO A 288 25.40 19.04 12.39
CA PRO A 288 25.50 20.45 11.98
C PRO A 288 25.74 20.62 10.46
N ILE A 289 25.88 19.53 9.72
CA ILE A 289 26.16 19.47 8.29
C ILE A 289 24.93 19.06 7.49
N GLU A 290 23.94 18.43 8.14
CA GLU A 290 22.70 18.04 7.47
C GLU A 290 21.62 19.09 7.70
N GLN A 291 20.76 19.29 6.71
CA GLN A 291 19.55 20.09 6.91
C GLN A 291 18.69 19.49 8.04
N GLY A 292 17.97 20.37 8.73
CA GLY A 292 16.94 19.96 9.68
C GLY A 292 15.95 18.98 9.06
N MET A 293 15.22 18.27 9.91
CA MET A 293 14.20 17.33 9.47
C MET A 293 13.11 18.05 8.67
N THR A 294 12.73 17.51 7.51
CA THR A 294 11.57 18.03 6.75
C THR A 294 10.26 17.63 7.42
N LEU A 295 9.14 18.31 7.12
CA LEU A 295 7.82 17.92 7.66
C LEU A 295 7.51 16.44 7.41
N LEU A 296 7.76 15.94 6.20
CA LEU A 296 7.50 14.54 5.83
C LEU A 296 8.32 13.55 6.65
N GLU A 297 9.53 13.94 7.06
CA GLU A 297 10.38 13.14 7.95
C GLU A 297 9.94 13.24 9.41
N MET A 298 9.47 14.41 9.85
CA MET A 298 8.94 14.60 11.22
C MET A 298 7.72 13.73 11.48
N ILE A 299 6.85 13.59 10.48
CA ILE A 299 5.65 12.75 10.57
C ILE A 299 5.90 11.28 10.20
N ASP A 300 7.11 10.95 9.77
CA ASP A 300 7.51 9.61 9.30
C ASP A 300 6.62 9.06 8.17
N LEU A 301 6.27 9.91 7.20
CA LEU A 301 5.26 9.59 6.18
C LEU A 301 5.61 8.32 5.38
N GLU A 302 6.88 8.11 5.04
CA GLU A 302 7.28 6.96 4.22
C GLU A 302 7.10 5.63 4.96
N ASN A 303 7.34 5.59 6.28
CA ASN A 303 7.08 4.37 7.07
C ASN A 303 5.58 4.13 7.20
N LEU A 304 4.78 5.17 7.39
CA LEU A 304 3.32 5.10 7.37
C LEU A 304 2.80 4.56 6.04
N TYR A 305 3.27 5.11 4.93
CA TYR A 305 2.87 4.64 3.59
C TYR A 305 3.40 3.23 3.30
N LYS A 306 4.57 2.85 3.84
CA LYS A 306 5.06 1.46 3.75
C LYS A 306 4.12 0.51 4.49
N GLU A 307 3.64 0.89 5.67
CA GLU A 307 2.65 0.13 6.44
C GLU A 307 1.31 0.03 5.71
N GLY A 308 0.77 1.15 5.23
CA GLY A 308 -0.47 1.16 4.44
C GLY A 308 -0.38 0.31 3.17
N ARG A 309 0.75 0.39 2.43
CA ARG A 309 1.00 -0.47 1.26
C ARG A 309 1.08 -1.95 1.61
N ASN A 310 1.59 -2.31 2.80
CA ASN A 310 1.58 -3.69 3.28
C ASN A 310 0.18 -4.18 3.67
N ARG A 311 -0.79 -3.28 3.86
CA ARG A 311 -2.23 -3.60 4.02
C ARG A 311 -3.03 -3.58 2.72
N GLY A 312 -2.34 -3.47 1.58
CA GLY A 312 -2.99 -3.43 0.27
C GLY A 312 -3.44 -2.03 -0.19
N LEU A 313 -3.14 -0.95 0.54
CA LEU A 313 -3.48 0.41 0.09
C LEU A 313 -2.58 0.87 -1.07
N ILE A 314 -3.15 1.67 -1.97
CA ILE A 314 -2.40 2.32 -3.05
C ILE A 314 -2.05 3.74 -2.60
N LEU A 315 -0.79 3.91 -2.16
CA LEU A 315 -0.30 5.16 -1.57
C LEU A 315 0.97 5.63 -2.29
N GLY A 316 0.96 6.90 -2.69
CA GLY A 316 2.10 7.53 -3.33
C GLY A 316 1.84 8.99 -3.67
N ALA A 317 2.94 9.73 -3.77
CA ALA A 317 2.93 11.12 -4.19
C ALA A 317 2.53 11.23 -5.67
N LEU A 318 1.57 12.10 -5.95
CA LEU A 318 1.15 12.45 -7.30
C LEU A 318 0.77 13.92 -7.30
N GLU A 319 1.42 14.70 -8.16
CA GLU A 319 1.14 16.14 -8.27
C GLU A 319 -0.27 16.37 -8.82
N LYS A 320 -1.02 17.27 -8.17
CA LYS A 320 -2.41 17.56 -8.54
C LYS A 320 -2.47 18.73 -9.49
N THR A 321 -3.20 18.58 -10.58
CA THR A 321 -3.37 19.69 -11.51
C THR A 321 -4.33 20.72 -10.92
N LEU A 322 -4.16 21.98 -11.31
CA LEU A 322 -5.12 23.03 -10.97
C LEU A 322 -6.55 22.65 -11.40
N ASP A 323 -6.69 21.98 -12.55
CA ASP A 323 -8.00 21.58 -13.08
C ASP A 323 -8.68 20.53 -12.19
N ASP A 324 -7.91 19.60 -11.63
CA ASP A 324 -8.42 18.60 -10.69
C ASP A 324 -8.91 19.25 -9.40
N MET A 325 -8.08 20.11 -8.82
CA MET A 325 -8.41 20.81 -7.58
C MET A 325 -9.60 21.75 -7.75
N LEU A 326 -9.78 22.34 -8.94
CA LEU A 326 -10.94 23.17 -9.23
C LEU A 326 -12.19 22.34 -9.54
N ALA A 327 -12.08 21.20 -10.23
CA ALA A 327 -13.19 20.26 -10.42
C ALA A 327 -13.77 19.80 -9.07
N PHE A 328 -12.90 19.59 -8.07
CA PHE A 328 -13.31 19.30 -6.70
C PHE A 328 -14.25 20.34 -6.11
N PHE A 329 -14.02 21.64 -6.35
CA PHE A 329 -14.84 22.71 -5.79
C PHE A 329 -16.26 22.76 -6.38
N SER A 330 -16.45 22.22 -7.58
CA SER A 330 -17.73 22.08 -8.25
C SER A 330 -18.29 20.65 -8.17
N ARG A 331 -17.77 19.80 -7.27
CA ARG A 331 -18.33 18.47 -7.02
C ARG A 331 -19.79 18.59 -6.57
N ASN A 332 -20.65 17.68 -7.02
CA ASN A 332 -22.09 17.69 -6.71
C ASN A 332 -22.85 18.92 -7.23
N THR A 333 -22.36 19.57 -8.27
CA THR A 333 -23.04 20.71 -8.91
C THR A 333 -23.42 20.29 -10.32
N GLU A 334 -24.63 20.68 -10.76
CA GLU A 334 -25.08 20.44 -12.12
C GLU A 334 -24.16 21.16 -13.14
N PRO A 335 -23.97 20.62 -14.36
CA PRO A 335 -23.03 21.17 -15.34
C PRO A 335 -23.18 22.67 -15.64
N ASP A 336 -24.41 23.17 -15.65
CA ASP A 336 -24.77 24.57 -15.89
C ASP A 336 -24.43 25.49 -14.72
N GLU A 337 -24.43 24.97 -13.48
CA GLU A 337 -24.11 25.71 -12.27
C GLU A 337 -22.61 25.64 -11.88
N MET A 338 -21.85 24.71 -12.47
CA MET A 338 -20.45 24.46 -12.12
C MET A 338 -19.56 25.69 -12.21
N GLU A 339 -19.74 26.52 -13.25
CA GLU A 339 -18.96 27.74 -13.43
C GLU A 339 -19.23 28.74 -12.31
N GLY A 340 -20.49 28.93 -11.95
CA GLY A 340 -20.91 29.82 -10.86
C GLY A 340 -20.36 29.35 -9.51
N LYS A 341 -20.45 28.05 -9.22
CA LYS A 341 -19.93 27.46 -7.98
C LYS A 341 -18.41 27.62 -7.87
N CYS A 342 -17.68 27.30 -8.94
CA CYS A 342 -16.23 27.47 -9.00
C CYS A 342 -15.82 28.92 -8.70
N LYS A 343 -16.47 29.90 -9.35
CA LYS A 343 -16.22 31.33 -9.12
C LYS A 343 -16.49 31.74 -7.68
N SER A 344 -17.62 31.29 -7.12
CA SER A 344 -18.00 31.59 -5.74
C SER A 344 -16.96 31.10 -4.73
N VAL A 345 -16.52 29.84 -4.87
CA VAL A 345 -15.49 29.26 -3.99
C VAL A 345 -14.18 30.02 -4.13
N LEU A 346 -13.72 30.31 -5.34
CA LEU A 346 -12.47 31.03 -5.56
C LEU A 346 -12.51 32.47 -5.02
N ASN A 347 -13.60 33.20 -5.24
CA ASN A 347 -13.77 34.56 -4.72
C ASN A 347 -13.67 34.60 -3.18
N ASN A 348 -14.20 33.58 -2.50
CA ASN A 348 -14.16 33.50 -1.05
C ASN A 348 -12.82 32.95 -0.51
N LYS A 349 -12.19 32.00 -1.21
CA LYS A 349 -11.04 31.24 -0.70
C LYS A 349 -9.69 31.65 -1.26
N CYS A 350 -9.62 32.56 -2.25
CA CYS A 350 -8.37 32.93 -2.90
C CYS A 350 -7.28 33.40 -1.92
N GLY A 351 -7.63 34.03 -0.78
CA GLY A 351 -6.65 34.39 0.25
C GLY A 351 -5.85 33.20 0.77
N TYR A 352 -6.56 32.13 1.17
CA TYR A 352 -5.95 30.89 1.64
C TYR A 352 -5.33 30.08 0.49
N LEU A 353 -6.02 29.95 -0.65
CA LEU A 353 -5.54 29.11 -1.76
C LEU A 353 -4.21 29.60 -2.36
N LYS A 354 -3.95 30.93 -2.33
CA LYS A 354 -2.65 31.51 -2.70
C LYS A 354 -1.47 30.97 -1.88
N THR A 355 -1.74 30.53 -0.65
CA THR A 355 -0.70 30.03 0.27
C THR A 355 -0.35 28.57 -0.01
N ILE A 356 -1.29 27.77 -0.52
CA ILE A 356 -1.11 26.31 -0.64
C ILE A 356 -0.52 25.85 -1.98
N SER A 357 -0.63 26.65 -3.06
CA SER A 357 -0.04 26.28 -4.36
C SER A 357 0.27 27.51 -5.23
N SER A 358 1.34 27.39 -6.03
CA SER A 358 1.78 28.40 -7.01
C SER A 358 0.73 28.66 -8.09
N GLU A 359 0.03 27.61 -8.51
CA GLU A 359 -0.99 27.64 -9.55
C GLU A 359 -2.21 28.45 -9.08
N PHE A 360 -2.64 28.26 -7.84
CA PHE A 360 -3.68 29.08 -7.23
C PHE A 360 -3.24 30.53 -7.03
N LYS A 361 -1.97 30.73 -6.66
CA LYS A 361 -1.40 32.07 -6.55
C LYS A 361 -1.53 32.83 -7.87
N GLU A 362 -1.08 32.21 -8.96
CA GLU A 362 -1.21 32.80 -10.29
C GLU A 362 -2.68 33.06 -10.67
N LEU A 363 -3.56 32.07 -10.46
CA LEU A 363 -4.97 32.16 -10.84
C LEU A 363 -5.67 33.35 -10.14
N CYS A 364 -5.45 33.48 -8.83
CA CYS A 364 -6.10 34.48 -7.99
C CYS A 364 -5.51 35.89 -8.15
N GLU A 365 -4.21 36.03 -8.45
CA GLU A 365 -3.58 37.35 -8.64
C GLU A 365 -3.81 37.93 -10.03
N LYS A 366 -3.83 37.09 -11.07
CA LYS A 366 -4.04 37.53 -12.47
C LYS A 366 -5.52 37.67 -12.86
N ASN A 367 -6.45 37.53 -11.90
CA ASN A 367 -7.90 37.55 -12.11
C ASN A 367 -8.37 36.65 -13.27
N LYS A 368 -7.73 35.50 -13.46
CA LYS A 368 -8.04 34.52 -14.53
C LYS A 368 -9.18 33.56 -14.15
N ILE A 369 -9.84 33.81 -13.01
CA ILE A 369 -10.88 32.96 -12.41
C ILE A 369 -12.00 32.64 -13.41
N GLY A 370 -12.52 33.67 -14.10
CA GLY A 370 -13.66 33.51 -14.99
C GLY A 370 -13.40 32.58 -16.17
N GLY A 371 -12.26 32.73 -16.84
CA GLY A 371 -11.87 31.85 -17.94
C GLY A 371 -11.66 30.41 -17.47
N LYS A 372 -10.96 30.24 -16.34
CA LYS A 372 -10.62 28.91 -15.85
C LYS A 372 -11.83 28.11 -15.37
N CYS A 373 -12.77 28.74 -14.66
CA CYS A 373 -14.01 28.08 -14.25
C CYS A 373 -14.89 27.70 -15.44
N LYS A 374 -14.86 28.49 -16.53
CA LYS A 374 -15.57 28.19 -17.79
C LYS A 374 -14.97 27.00 -18.54
N ASP A 375 -13.66 26.78 -18.43
CA ASP A 375 -13.03 25.61 -19.02
C ASP A 375 -13.43 24.32 -18.28
N ILE A 376 -13.55 24.39 -16.95
CA ILE A 376 -13.89 23.24 -16.11
C ILE A 376 -15.35 22.83 -16.26
N SER A 377 -16.27 23.76 -16.55
CA SER A 377 -17.66 23.41 -16.85
C SER A 377 -17.80 22.58 -18.14
N LYS A 378 -16.77 22.53 -18.99
CA LYS A 378 -16.71 21.66 -20.18
C LYS A 378 -16.14 20.27 -19.87
N MET A 379 -16.59 19.65 -18.78
CA MET A 379 -16.06 18.37 -18.29
C MET A 379 -16.45 17.16 -19.16
N THR A 380 -17.46 17.29 -20.05
CA THR A 380 -18.04 16.19 -20.85
C THR A 380 -17.00 15.37 -21.60
N ASP A 381 -16.09 16.01 -22.36
CA ASP A 381 -15.06 15.29 -23.12
C ASP A 381 -14.07 14.57 -22.20
N ARG A 382 -13.76 15.17 -21.05
CA ARG A 382 -12.87 14.59 -20.06
C ARG A 382 -13.50 13.36 -19.39
N CYS A 383 -14.80 13.42 -19.09
CA CYS A 383 -15.60 12.29 -18.58
C CYS A 383 -15.69 11.18 -19.61
N ARG A 384 -16.05 11.49 -20.87
CA ARG A 384 -16.16 10.51 -21.95
C ARG A 384 -14.85 9.76 -22.21
N LYS A 385 -13.73 10.49 -22.32
CA LYS A 385 -12.39 9.88 -22.45
C LYS A 385 -12.06 8.97 -21.27
N PHE A 386 -12.49 9.34 -20.07
CA PHE A 386 -12.25 8.55 -18.89
C PHE A 386 -13.11 7.29 -18.84
N ARG A 387 -14.41 7.37 -19.17
CA ARG A 387 -15.30 6.21 -19.30
C ARG A 387 -14.74 5.18 -20.27
N ILE A 388 -14.28 5.62 -21.44
CA ILE A 388 -13.65 4.73 -22.43
C ILE A 388 -12.41 4.04 -21.84
N ARG A 389 -11.55 4.77 -21.13
CA ARG A 389 -10.39 4.19 -20.45
C ARG A 389 -10.80 3.12 -19.43
N LEU A 390 -11.74 3.44 -18.53
CA LEU A 390 -12.21 2.48 -17.51
C LEU A 390 -12.84 1.22 -18.12
N TYR A 391 -13.55 1.36 -19.25
CA TYR A 391 -14.08 0.21 -19.97
C TYR A 391 -12.98 -0.67 -20.59
N LEU A 392 -12.01 -0.04 -21.27
CA LEU A 392 -10.86 -0.77 -21.84
C LEU A 392 -10.00 -1.46 -20.78
N ASP A 393 -9.89 -0.83 -19.60
CA ASP A 393 -9.14 -1.37 -18.48
C ASP A 393 -9.90 -2.49 -17.72
N GLY A 394 -11.18 -2.70 -18.05
CA GLY A 394 -12.04 -3.73 -17.46
C GLY A 394 -12.60 -3.37 -16.08
N THR A 395 -12.66 -2.10 -15.72
CA THR A 395 -13.21 -1.61 -14.43
C THR A 395 -14.61 -1.00 -14.59
N SER A 396 -15.16 -1.07 -15.80
CA SER A 396 -16.49 -0.60 -16.15
C SER A 396 -17.15 -1.61 -17.08
N THR A 397 -18.43 -1.93 -16.84
CA THR A 397 -19.20 -2.86 -17.68
C THR A 397 -19.85 -2.17 -18.87
N LYS A 398 -19.91 -0.84 -18.89
CA LYS A 398 -20.55 -0.02 -19.94
C LYS A 398 -19.66 1.18 -20.31
N PHE A 399 -19.38 1.37 -21.60
CA PHE A 399 -18.69 2.58 -22.07
C PHE A 399 -19.63 3.71 -22.50
N GLU A 400 -20.92 3.40 -22.70
CA GLU A 400 -21.96 4.38 -23.02
C GLU A 400 -22.28 5.26 -21.80
N ASP A 401 -23.08 6.32 -21.98
CA ASP A 401 -23.59 7.19 -20.90
C ASP A 401 -24.65 6.45 -20.05
N LYS A 402 -24.25 5.31 -19.48
CA LYS A 402 -25.02 4.42 -18.61
C LYS A 402 -24.17 4.10 -17.39
N GLU A 403 -24.84 3.85 -16.27
CA GLU A 403 -24.17 3.40 -15.06
C GLU A 403 -23.60 1.99 -15.27
N SER A 404 -22.38 1.77 -14.77
CA SER A 404 -21.78 0.44 -14.74
C SER A 404 -22.32 -0.39 -13.59
N GLU A 405 -22.22 -1.71 -13.74
CA GLU A 405 -22.60 -2.69 -12.72
C GLU A 405 -21.40 -2.98 -11.80
N PRO A 406 -21.64 -3.34 -10.52
CA PRO A 406 -20.58 -3.81 -9.63
C PRO A 406 -19.91 -5.06 -10.21
N LEU A 407 -18.58 -5.13 -10.12
CA LEU A 407 -17.83 -6.32 -10.50
C LEU A 407 -17.54 -7.18 -9.26
N SER A 408 -17.55 -8.50 -9.45
CA SER A 408 -17.11 -9.44 -8.42
C SER A 408 -15.59 -9.38 -8.25
N TYR A 409 -15.09 -9.83 -7.10
CA TYR A 409 -13.64 -9.81 -6.83
C TYR A 409 -12.83 -10.52 -7.90
N ASP A 410 -13.32 -11.64 -8.43
CA ASP A 410 -12.59 -12.45 -9.42
C ASP A 410 -12.50 -11.77 -10.79
N GLU A 411 -13.48 -10.93 -11.15
CA GLU A 411 -13.55 -10.21 -12.43
C GLU A 411 -12.60 -9.03 -12.53
N PHE A 412 -12.12 -8.49 -11.41
CA PHE A 412 -11.21 -7.34 -11.43
C PHE A 412 -9.90 -7.62 -12.20
N SER A 413 -9.60 -6.74 -13.14
CA SER A 413 -8.33 -6.66 -13.86
C SER A 413 -7.19 -6.24 -12.93
N THR A 414 -6.05 -6.95 -13.00
CA THR A 414 -4.84 -6.63 -12.21
C THR A 414 -3.68 -6.16 -13.08
N SER A 415 -3.99 -5.68 -14.30
CA SER A 415 -3.01 -5.32 -15.33
C SER A 415 -2.32 -3.97 -15.14
N PHE A 416 -2.87 -3.09 -14.31
CA PHE A 416 -2.33 -1.76 -14.02
C PHE A 416 -0.92 -1.81 -13.42
N THR A 417 -0.10 -0.78 -13.62
CA THR A 417 1.04 -0.47 -12.74
C THR A 417 0.56 0.22 -11.46
N GLU A 418 1.39 0.26 -10.41
CA GLU A 418 1.07 1.03 -9.19
C GLU A 418 0.93 2.53 -9.51
N ASN A 419 1.73 3.06 -10.44
CA ASN A 419 1.60 4.44 -10.91
C ASN A 419 0.36 4.68 -11.77
N GLU A 420 -0.02 3.73 -12.65
CA GLU A 420 -1.28 3.79 -13.39
C GLU A 420 -2.46 3.79 -12.41
N CYS A 421 -2.43 2.94 -11.36
CA CYS A 421 -3.43 2.96 -10.30
C CYS A 421 -3.50 4.34 -9.61
N LEU A 422 -2.38 4.92 -9.19
CA LEU A 422 -2.35 6.26 -8.57
C LEU A 422 -2.97 7.33 -9.48
N GLU A 423 -2.63 7.33 -10.77
CA GLU A 423 -3.14 8.30 -11.76
C GLU A 423 -4.65 8.18 -11.95
N VAL A 424 -5.15 6.96 -12.18
CA VAL A 424 -6.56 6.72 -12.50
C VAL A 424 -7.44 6.88 -11.25
N ILE A 425 -6.97 6.43 -10.08
CA ILE A 425 -7.65 6.66 -8.78
C ILE A 425 -7.74 8.16 -8.51
N SER A 426 -6.65 8.91 -8.71
CA SER A 426 -6.65 10.35 -8.51
C SER A 426 -7.66 11.06 -9.41
N LYS A 427 -7.69 10.71 -10.70
CA LYS A 427 -8.69 11.23 -11.62
C LYS A 427 -10.11 10.93 -11.14
N CYS A 428 -10.37 9.70 -10.68
CA CYS A 428 -11.64 9.30 -10.07
C CYS A 428 -12.01 10.17 -8.87
N THR A 429 -11.07 10.46 -7.96
CA THR A 429 -11.31 11.29 -6.78
C THR A 429 -11.86 12.68 -7.14
N PHE A 430 -11.35 13.28 -8.21
CA PHE A 430 -11.69 14.65 -8.58
C PHE A 430 -12.92 14.78 -9.49
N ILE A 431 -13.21 13.81 -10.37
CA ILE A 431 -14.24 13.99 -11.39
C ILE A 431 -15.47 13.09 -11.25
N LYS A 432 -15.43 12.02 -10.42
CA LYS A 432 -16.51 11.01 -10.39
C LYS A 432 -17.91 11.57 -10.11
N ARG A 433 -17.99 12.70 -9.38
CA ARG A 433 -19.24 13.38 -9.01
C ARG A 433 -19.61 14.55 -9.94
N SER A 434 -18.76 14.86 -10.91
CA SER A 434 -18.93 15.94 -11.88
C SER A 434 -19.23 15.42 -13.30
N CYS A 435 -19.19 14.10 -13.49
CA CYS A 435 -19.58 13.45 -14.73
C CYS A 435 -21.08 13.08 -14.69
N GLU A 436 -21.71 13.10 -15.87
CA GLU A 436 -23.08 12.63 -16.06
C GLU A 436 -23.10 11.49 -17.10
N PRO A 437 -23.62 10.28 -16.77
CA PRO A 437 -24.01 9.87 -15.42
C PRO A 437 -22.81 9.89 -14.46
N LYS A 438 -23.08 9.87 -13.16
CA LYS A 438 -22.02 9.83 -12.14
C LYS A 438 -21.20 8.54 -12.30
N MET A 439 -19.88 8.63 -12.08
CA MET A 439 -18.96 7.50 -12.26
C MET A 439 -18.64 6.83 -10.92
N LEU A 440 -19.65 6.61 -10.07
CA LEU A 440 -19.43 6.09 -8.73
C LEU A 440 -18.98 4.62 -8.77
N ILE A 441 -19.74 3.77 -9.44
CA ILE A 441 -19.48 2.32 -9.52
C ILE A 441 -18.17 2.04 -10.26
N GLU A 442 -17.92 2.72 -11.39
CA GLU A 442 -16.69 2.54 -12.16
C GLU A 442 -15.44 2.89 -11.34
N CYS A 443 -15.51 3.97 -10.55
CA CYS A 443 -14.42 4.35 -9.67
C CYS A 443 -14.26 3.43 -8.46
N GLN A 444 -15.35 2.87 -7.93
CA GLN A 444 -15.29 1.83 -6.90
C GLN A 444 -14.60 0.57 -7.44
N ASN A 445 -15.06 0.07 -8.59
CA ASN A 445 -14.48 -1.09 -9.26
C ASN A 445 -12.98 -0.89 -9.54
N LEU A 446 -12.57 0.29 -10.02
CA LEU A 446 -11.17 0.62 -10.23
C LEU A 446 -10.34 0.55 -8.94
N GLN A 447 -10.81 1.17 -7.86
CA GLN A 447 -10.10 1.14 -6.58
C GLN A 447 -9.95 -0.30 -6.07
N MET A 448 -11.00 -1.11 -6.21
CA MET A 448 -10.96 -2.52 -5.80
C MET A 448 -10.05 -3.37 -6.69
N ALA A 449 -9.99 -3.08 -7.99
CA ALA A 449 -9.05 -3.73 -8.91
C ALA A 449 -7.59 -3.43 -8.56
N CYS A 450 -7.28 -2.17 -8.27
CA CYS A 450 -5.96 -1.76 -7.81
C CYS A 450 -5.61 -2.36 -6.43
N HIS A 451 -6.58 -2.42 -5.51
CA HIS A 451 -6.41 -3.08 -4.21
C HIS A 451 -6.10 -4.59 -4.38
N LYS A 452 -6.90 -5.31 -5.16
CA LYS A 452 -6.67 -6.74 -5.49
C LYS A 452 -5.29 -6.98 -6.08
N LYS A 453 -4.83 -6.13 -7.02
CA LYS A 453 -3.46 -6.21 -7.56
C LYS A 453 -2.43 -6.15 -6.43
N LYS A 454 -2.59 -5.22 -5.49
CA LYS A 454 -1.65 -5.07 -4.37
C LYS A 454 -1.66 -6.30 -3.47
N GLU A 455 -2.84 -6.83 -3.16
CA GLU A 455 -2.98 -8.06 -2.38
C GLU A 455 -2.34 -9.28 -3.09
N ASP A 456 -2.53 -9.41 -4.41
CA ASP A 456 -1.88 -10.45 -5.22
C ASP A 456 -0.34 -10.34 -5.12
N GLN A 457 0.20 -9.12 -5.25
CA GLN A 457 1.65 -8.89 -5.13
C GLN A 457 2.18 -9.24 -3.74
N LEU A 458 1.45 -8.87 -2.67
CA LEU A 458 1.81 -9.19 -1.29
C LEU A 458 1.76 -10.70 -1.05
N PHE A 459 0.75 -11.40 -1.56
CA PHE A 459 0.62 -12.84 -1.45
C PHE A 459 1.75 -13.58 -2.18
N ILE A 460 2.10 -13.18 -3.41
CA ILE A 460 3.24 -13.77 -4.13
C ILE A 460 4.56 -13.55 -3.37
N LYS A 461 4.76 -12.35 -2.81
CA LYS A 461 5.92 -12.05 -1.96
C LYS A 461 5.98 -12.93 -0.72
N LEU A 462 4.83 -13.26 -0.14
CA LEU A 462 4.71 -14.12 1.03
C LEU A 462 5.06 -15.59 0.71
N ILE A 463 4.62 -16.12 -0.44
CA ILE A 463 4.99 -17.47 -0.89
C ILE A 463 6.49 -17.56 -1.21
N GLY A 464 7.06 -16.51 -1.79
CA GLY A 464 8.50 -16.26 -1.81
C GLY A 464 9.23 -16.57 -3.13
N SER A 465 10.56 -16.41 -3.08
CA SER A 465 11.47 -16.42 -4.25
C SER A 465 11.43 -17.66 -5.14
N GLU A 466 10.94 -18.79 -4.61
CA GLU A 466 10.85 -20.05 -5.34
C GLU A 466 9.90 -19.95 -6.53
N LEU A 467 8.82 -19.17 -6.43
CA LEU A 467 7.91 -18.91 -7.54
C LEU A 467 8.58 -18.15 -8.69
N TYR A 468 9.40 -17.14 -8.38
CA TYR A 468 10.10 -16.37 -9.40
C TYR A 468 11.12 -17.22 -10.18
N LYS A 469 11.76 -18.18 -9.51
CA LYS A 469 12.73 -19.09 -10.15
C LYS A 469 12.08 -20.04 -11.18
N LEU A 470 10.76 -20.27 -11.09
CA LEU A 470 10.03 -21.09 -12.05
C LEU A 470 10.05 -20.50 -13.46
N ASN A 471 10.24 -19.19 -13.59
CA ASN A 471 10.32 -18.54 -14.90
C ASN A 471 11.55 -18.98 -15.73
N LYS A 472 12.48 -19.73 -15.12
CA LYS A 472 13.65 -20.32 -15.80
C LYS A 472 13.37 -21.69 -16.41
N LEU A 473 12.20 -22.28 -16.18
CA LEU A 473 11.83 -23.59 -16.72
C LEU A 473 11.34 -23.47 -18.16
N GLU A 474 11.75 -24.41 -19.01
CA GLU A 474 11.41 -24.42 -20.45
C GLU A 474 9.98 -24.88 -20.74
N SER A 475 9.44 -25.82 -19.95
CA SER A 475 8.08 -26.34 -20.13
C SER A 475 7.04 -25.55 -19.32
N ASN A 476 5.98 -25.09 -20.01
CA ASN A 476 4.85 -24.40 -19.38
C ASN A 476 4.08 -25.30 -18.41
N ASP A 477 3.88 -26.58 -18.75
CA ASP A 477 3.14 -27.52 -17.90
C ASP A 477 3.92 -27.86 -16.63
N GLU A 478 5.24 -28.05 -16.76
CA GLU A 478 6.12 -28.31 -15.62
C GLU A 478 6.16 -27.11 -14.68
N ARG A 479 6.28 -25.90 -15.26
CA ARG A 479 6.22 -24.63 -14.52
C ARG A 479 4.91 -24.49 -13.76
N PHE A 480 3.80 -24.79 -14.43
CA PHE A 480 2.47 -24.70 -13.85
C PHE A 480 2.28 -25.66 -12.68
N ASN A 481 2.62 -26.94 -12.86
CA ASN A 481 2.50 -27.95 -11.81
C ASN A 481 3.41 -27.66 -10.61
N LYS A 482 4.65 -27.22 -10.86
CA LYS A 482 5.57 -26.80 -9.78
C LYS A 482 5.06 -25.58 -9.03
N CYS A 483 4.46 -24.61 -9.73
CA CYS A 483 3.84 -23.46 -9.09
C CYS A 483 2.76 -23.90 -8.09
N GLN A 484 1.82 -24.74 -8.53
CA GLN A 484 0.71 -25.17 -7.67
C GLN A 484 1.22 -25.91 -6.43
N LYS A 485 2.25 -26.77 -6.61
CA LYS A 485 2.91 -27.47 -5.50
C LYS A 485 3.52 -26.51 -4.48
N ILE A 486 4.25 -25.48 -4.95
CA ILE A 486 4.87 -24.47 -4.06
C ILE A 486 3.78 -23.69 -3.31
N VAL A 487 2.72 -23.28 -4.01
CA VAL A 487 1.59 -22.57 -3.39
C VAL A 487 0.99 -23.43 -2.26
N MET A 488 0.64 -24.69 -2.52
CA MET A 488 0.07 -25.58 -1.51
C MET A 488 1.02 -25.81 -0.32
N GLU A 489 2.32 -25.99 -0.57
CA GLU A 489 3.31 -26.17 0.50
C GLU A 489 3.41 -24.95 1.43
N LYS A 490 3.42 -23.74 0.88
CA LYS A 490 3.45 -22.51 1.69
C LYS A 490 2.13 -22.27 2.41
N CYS A 491 1.00 -22.53 1.75
CA CYS A 491 -0.33 -22.46 2.35
C CYS A 491 -0.45 -23.34 3.60
N ALA A 492 0.03 -24.59 3.54
CA ALA A 492 0.10 -25.47 4.70
C ALA A 492 0.95 -24.89 5.84
N ALA A 493 2.09 -24.27 5.52
CA ALA A 493 2.98 -23.65 6.50
C ALA A 493 2.36 -22.41 7.19
N PHE A 494 1.52 -21.65 6.48
CA PHE A 494 0.78 -20.53 7.06
C PHE A 494 -0.31 -20.97 8.04
N LYS A 495 -0.61 -22.26 8.13
CA LYS A 495 -1.71 -22.83 8.92
C LYS A 495 -3.09 -22.26 8.56
N ASN A 496 -3.22 -21.56 7.43
CA ASN A 496 -4.44 -20.90 7.00
C ASN A 496 -5.11 -20.12 8.13
N ASN A 497 -4.33 -19.30 8.82
CA ASN A 497 -4.80 -18.52 9.97
C ASN A 497 -5.45 -17.19 9.55
N ASN A 498 -5.31 -16.76 8.29
CA ASN A 498 -5.96 -15.60 7.71
C ASN A 498 -6.98 -16.00 6.64
N VAL A 499 -8.15 -15.35 6.62
CA VAL A 499 -9.17 -15.63 5.60
C VAL A 499 -8.67 -15.33 4.19
N ASP A 500 -8.00 -14.20 3.94
CA ASP A 500 -7.56 -13.81 2.59
C ASP A 500 -6.51 -14.76 2.03
N ILE A 501 -5.53 -15.13 2.86
CA ILE A 501 -4.55 -16.17 2.53
C ILE A 501 -5.27 -17.49 2.29
N PHE A 502 -6.21 -17.87 3.16
CA PHE A 502 -6.94 -19.13 3.02
C PHE A 502 -7.73 -19.20 1.72
N MET A 503 -8.47 -18.15 1.37
CA MET A 503 -9.22 -18.08 0.11
C MET A 503 -8.32 -18.23 -1.11
N ARG A 504 -7.17 -17.56 -1.09
CA ARG A 504 -6.14 -17.71 -2.13
C ARG A 504 -5.60 -19.16 -2.16
N CYS A 505 -5.37 -19.76 -1.00
CA CYS A 505 -4.92 -21.14 -0.86
C CYS A 505 -5.94 -22.18 -1.34
N LEU A 506 -7.24 -21.84 -1.41
CA LEU A 506 -8.25 -22.71 -2.00
C LEU A 506 -8.12 -22.82 -3.53
N ARG A 507 -7.45 -21.88 -4.21
CA ARG A 507 -7.35 -21.83 -5.69
C ARG A 507 -5.91 -21.69 -6.22
N PRO A 508 -5.03 -22.68 -5.95
CA PRO A 508 -3.64 -22.64 -6.41
C PRO A 508 -3.53 -22.54 -7.94
N LYS A 509 -4.43 -23.19 -8.68
CA LYS A 509 -4.53 -23.15 -10.15
C LYS A 509 -4.64 -21.71 -10.67
N GLU A 510 -5.57 -20.92 -10.14
CA GLU A 510 -5.81 -19.54 -10.57
C GLU A 510 -4.66 -18.58 -10.26
N ILE A 511 -4.00 -18.76 -9.11
CA ILE A 511 -2.79 -18.02 -8.76
C ILE A 511 -1.70 -18.30 -9.80
N CYS A 512 -1.49 -19.57 -10.13
CA CYS A 512 -0.44 -19.99 -11.06
C CYS A 512 -0.72 -19.56 -12.50
N LEU A 513 -1.98 -19.55 -12.95
CA LEU A 513 -2.38 -19.01 -14.25
C LEU A 513 -2.11 -17.51 -14.37
N ARG A 514 -2.18 -16.77 -13.26
CA ARG A 514 -1.94 -15.32 -13.21
C ARG A 514 -0.51 -14.94 -12.83
N LEU A 515 0.32 -15.90 -12.43
CA LEU A 515 1.65 -15.65 -11.89
C LEU A 515 2.53 -14.83 -12.85
N GLU A 516 2.56 -15.19 -14.13
CA GLU A 516 3.35 -14.47 -15.13
C GLU A 516 2.91 -13.00 -15.28
N LYS A 517 1.59 -12.75 -15.31
CA LYS A 517 1.04 -11.40 -15.37
C LYS A 517 1.40 -10.59 -14.12
N ILE A 518 1.34 -11.20 -12.94
CA ILE A 518 1.72 -10.55 -11.67
C ILE A 518 3.20 -10.18 -11.70
N ILE A 519 4.09 -11.13 -12.06
CA ILE A 519 5.54 -10.91 -12.18
C ILE A 519 5.82 -9.79 -13.19
N SER A 520 5.19 -9.84 -14.36
CA SER A 520 5.36 -8.84 -15.41
C SER A 520 4.97 -7.43 -14.93
N SER A 521 3.84 -7.29 -14.23
CA SER A 521 3.46 -5.98 -13.69
C SER A 521 4.43 -5.49 -12.60
N GLN A 522 4.95 -6.38 -11.73
CA GLN A 522 5.97 -6.03 -10.74
C GLN A 522 7.27 -5.56 -11.40
N LEU A 523 7.68 -6.21 -12.50
CA LEU A 523 8.84 -5.80 -13.27
C LEU A 523 8.64 -4.44 -13.94
N LYS A 524 7.45 -4.19 -14.51
CA LYS A 524 7.08 -2.90 -15.11
C LYS A 524 7.08 -1.79 -14.05
N ASP A 525 6.52 -2.07 -12.86
CA ASP A 525 6.54 -1.16 -11.70
C ASP A 525 7.98 -0.77 -11.32
N LEU A 526 8.84 -1.78 -11.14
CA LEU A 526 10.26 -1.56 -10.79
C LEU A 526 11.01 -0.82 -11.90
N GLU A 527 10.79 -1.17 -13.16
CA GLU A 527 11.42 -0.51 -14.29
C GLU A 527 11.05 0.97 -14.37
N GLN A 528 9.78 1.31 -14.16
CA GLN A 528 9.30 2.68 -14.18
C GLN A 528 9.98 3.51 -13.08
N VAL A 529 10.05 2.99 -11.85
CA VAL A 529 10.72 3.69 -10.75
C VAL A 529 12.21 3.86 -11.03
N LEU A 530 12.90 2.80 -11.51
CA LEU A 530 14.31 2.88 -11.88
C LEU A 530 14.58 3.88 -13.00
N ASN A 531 13.64 4.07 -13.95
CA ASN A 531 13.79 5.07 -15.02
C ASN A 531 13.76 6.50 -14.49
N THR A 532 13.03 6.76 -13.42
CA THR A 532 12.90 8.09 -12.82
C THR A 532 14.11 8.45 -11.97
N VAL A 533 14.68 7.49 -11.25
CA VAL A 533 15.61 7.81 -10.13
C VAL A 533 17.03 7.24 -10.27
N ARG A 534 17.31 6.25 -11.14
CA ARG A 534 18.63 5.57 -11.11
C ARG A 534 19.82 6.50 -11.37
N ASP A 535 19.62 7.54 -12.17
CA ASP A 535 20.71 8.41 -12.63
C ASP A 535 21.06 9.46 -11.57
N SER A 536 20.07 9.83 -10.76
CA SER A 536 20.18 10.83 -9.69
C SER A 536 19.40 10.38 -8.44
N PRO A 537 19.77 9.23 -7.82
CA PRO A 537 19.05 8.73 -6.65
C PRO A 537 19.37 9.59 -5.44
N ASN A 538 18.47 9.62 -4.46
CA ASN A 538 18.78 10.09 -3.11
C ASN A 538 19.13 8.91 -2.17
N GLU A 539 19.57 9.20 -0.94
CA GLU A 539 19.94 8.14 0.02
C GLU A 539 18.78 7.19 0.37
N LYS A 540 17.53 7.67 0.37
CA LYS A 540 16.36 6.82 0.64
C LYS A 540 16.08 5.89 -0.53
N ASP A 541 16.19 6.38 -1.76
CA ASP A 541 16.06 5.58 -2.99
C ASP A 541 17.09 4.44 -2.99
N CYS A 542 18.31 4.73 -2.53
CA CYS A 542 19.39 3.74 -2.41
C CYS A 542 19.10 2.62 -1.41
N ILE A 543 18.30 2.86 -0.38
CA ILE A 543 17.90 1.81 0.56
C ILE A 543 16.75 1.01 -0.05
N LYS A 544 15.70 1.70 -0.49
CA LYS A 544 14.46 1.08 -0.98
C LYS A 544 14.68 0.26 -2.25
N LEU A 545 15.27 0.86 -3.28
CA LEU A 545 15.44 0.21 -4.57
C LEU A 545 16.55 -0.81 -4.58
N LYS A 546 17.47 -0.74 -3.61
CA LYS A 546 18.41 -1.84 -3.39
C LYS A 546 17.70 -3.11 -2.95
N GLU A 547 16.73 -3.02 -2.03
CA GLU A 547 15.91 -4.18 -1.65
C GLU A 547 15.17 -4.76 -2.86
N ASP A 548 14.59 -3.90 -3.70
CA ASP A 548 13.84 -4.32 -4.89
C ASP A 548 14.75 -4.93 -5.97
N CYS A 549 15.92 -4.32 -6.23
CA CYS A 549 16.92 -4.83 -7.17
C CYS A 549 17.57 -6.14 -6.69
N GLU A 550 17.80 -6.30 -5.39
CA GLU A 550 18.33 -7.54 -4.79
C GLU A 550 17.25 -8.61 -4.56
N GLY A 551 15.97 -8.26 -4.74
CA GLY A 551 14.80 -9.14 -4.64
C GLY A 551 14.40 -9.76 -5.98
N ILE A 552 13.28 -9.29 -6.55
CA ILE A 552 12.61 -9.94 -7.70
C ILE A 552 13.54 -10.14 -8.91
N LEU A 553 14.41 -9.17 -9.22
CA LEU A 553 15.33 -9.26 -10.35
C LEU A 553 16.40 -10.33 -10.13
N LYS A 554 16.96 -10.39 -8.92
CA LYS A 554 17.92 -11.42 -8.54
C LYS A 554 17.29 -12.81 -8.57
N ASP A 555 16.06 -12.94 -8.08
CA ASP A 555 15.32 -14.20 -8.07
C ASP A 555 15.02 -14.70 -9.48
N LEU A 556 14.68 -13.78 -10.40
CA LEU A 556 14.54 -14.05 -11.83
C LEU A 556 15.88 -14.30 -12.53
N GLY A 557 17.02 -13.99 -11.90
CA GLY A 557 18.35 -14.08 -12.52
C GLY A 557 18.61 -13.03 -13.59
N LEU A 558 17.87 -11.92 -13.57
CA LEU A 558 18.01 -10.82 -14.51
C LEU A 558 19.13 -9.88 -14.04
N ASN A 559 20.17 -9.73 -14.86
CA ASN A 559 21.17 -8.70 -14.65
C ASN A 559 20.69 -7.38 -15.26
N ASN A 560 19.98 -6.59 -14.47
CA ASN A 560 19.43 -5.32 -14.94
C ASN A 560 20.49 -4.21 -14.85
N GLY A 561 20.98 -3.72 -16.01
CA GLY A 561 21.93 -2.61 -16.07
C GLY A 561 21.48 -1.37 -15.30
N LYS A 562 20.16 -1.13 -15.21
CA LYS A 562 19.56 -0.03 -14.44
C LYS A 562 19.84 -0.16 -12.94
N CYS A 563 19.79 -1.37 -12.40
CA CYS A 563 20.13 -1.65 -11.01
C CYS A 563 21.64 -1.56 -10.76
N VAL A 564 22.47 -1.92 -11.75
CA VAL A 564 23.93 -1.73 -11.68
C VAL A 564 24.26 -0.24 -11.56
N THR A 565 23.69 0.60 -12.45
CA THR A 565 23.85 2.06 -12.39
C THR A 565 23.39 2.63 -11.05
N LEU A 566 22.20 2.24 -10.58
CA LEU A 566 21.72 2.65 -9.26
C LEU A 566 22.72 2.29 -8.16
N LYS A 567 23.21 1.05 -8.14
CA LYS A 567 24.17 0.58 -7.13
C LYS A 567 25.46 1.39 -7.14
N GLU A 568 26.02 1.67 -8.31
CA GLU A 568 27.21 2.51 -8.46
C GLU A 568 26.99 3.93 -7.91
N ARG A 569 25.84 4.54 -8.24
CA ARG A 569 25.45 5.87 -7.71
C ARG A 569 25.23 5.84 -6.20
N CYS A 570 24.66 4.77 -5.67
CA CYS A 570 24.45 4.61 -4.23
C CYS A 570 25.75 4.41 -3.45
N GLU A 571 26.75 3.74 -4.03
CA GLU A 571 28.09 3.66 -3.43
C GLU A 571 28.77 5.03 -3.38
N TYR A 572 28.51 5.93 -4.33
CA TYR A 572 29.02 7.31 -4.26
C TYR A 572 28.52 8.06 -3.02
N PHE A 573 27.25 7.92 -2.63
CA PHE A 573 26.73 8.51 -1.38
C PHE A 573 27.43 7.95 -0.15
N LYS A 574 27.61 6.63 -0.11
CA LYS A 574 28.30 5.95 1.00
C LYS A 574 29.74 6.46 1.13
N VAL A 575 30.50 6.50 0.03
CA VAL A 575 31.89 6.99 0.01
C VAL A 575 31.96 8.48 0.39
N THR A 576 31.04 9.30 -0.12
CA THR A 576 30.95 10.72 0.22
C THR A 576 30.73 10.92 1.72
N ARG A 577 29.82 10.12 2.31
CA ARG A 577 29.55 10.15 3.75
C ARG A 577 30.77 9.72 4.56
N GLU A 578 31.43 8.63 4.18
CA GLU A 578 32.67 8.16 4.83
C GLU A 578 33.79 9.21 4.77
N LEU A 579 33.98 9.87 3.63
CA LEU A 579 34.96 10.94 3.45
C LEU A 579 34.65 12.17 4.32
N LYS A 580 33.38 12.61 4.35
CA LYS A 580 32.94 13.70 5.25
C LYS A 580 33.26 13.37 6.70
N TYR A 581 32.93 12.17 7.17
CA TYR A 581 33.26 11.73 8.53
C TYR A 581 34.76 11.68 8.80
N ALA A 582 35.56 11.22 7.83
CA ALA A 582 37.01 11.19 7.95
C ALA A 582 37.60 12.61 8.13
N PHE A 583 37.15 13.59 7.33
CA PHE A 583 37.61 14.97 7.47
C PHE A 583 37.17 15.62 8.79
N LEU A 584 35.95 15.35 9.26
CA LEU A 584 35.50 15.83 10.59
C LEU A 584 36.33 15.24 11.73
N LYS A 585 36.66 13.95 11.64
CA LYS A 585 37.47 13.27 12.66
C LYS A 585 38.92 13.78 12.69
N GLU A 586 39.45 14.20 11.55
CA GLU A 586 40.78 14.81 11.42
C GLU A 586 40.88 16.18 12.10
N LYS A 587 39.75 16.83 12.45
CA LYS A 587 39.70 18.18 13.04
C LYS A 587 40.53 19.21 12.27
N SER A 588 40.66 19.01 10.95
CA SER A 588 41.40 19.89 10.06
C SER A 588 40.50 21.00 9.51
N ASP A 589 41.10 22.03 8.92
CA ASP A 589 40.39 23.07 8.18
C ASP A 589 39.98 22.64 6.77
N ALA A 590 40.06 21.33 6.46
CA ALA A 590 39.69 20.77 5.17
C ALA A 590 38.23 21.07 4.78
N LEU A 591 37.32 21.23 5.74
CA LEU A 591 35.92 21.56 5.48
C LEU A 591 35.59 23.05 5.69
N ALA A 592 36.59 23.90 5.90
CA ALA A 592 36.36 25.32 6.21
C ALA A 592 35.87 26.13 5.00
N ASP A 593 36.31 25.76 3.79
CA ASP A 593 35.90 26.38 2.53
C ASP A 593 36.05 25.40 1.34
N ASN A 594 35.54 25.81 0.17
CA ASN A 594 35.57 24.98 -1.03
C ASN A 594 36.99 24.68 -1.53
N GLU A 595 37.93 25.61 -1.40
CA GLU A 595 39.27 25.45 -1.94
C GLU A 595 40.07 24.43 -1.11
N LYS A 596 39.99 24.55 0.22
CA LYS A 596 40.58 23.61 1.17
C LYS A 596 39.95 22.22 1.06
N CYS A 597 38.64 22.15 0.85
CA CYS A 597 37.94 20.88 0.66
C CYS A 597 38.42 20.18 -0.61
N MET A 598 38.48 20.90 -1.73
CA MET A 598 38.97 20.36 -3.00
C MET A 598 40.43 19.90 -2.90
N LYS A 599 41.28 20.66 -2.20
CA LYS A 599 42.69 20.29 -1.98
C LYS A 599 42.81 19.03 -1.13
N ALA A 600 42.11 18.96 -0.01
CA ALA A 600 42.14 17.81 0.90
C ALA A 600 41.56 16.54 0.25
N LEU A 601 40.51 16.69 -0.57
CA LEU A 601 39.96 15.61 -1.40
C LEU A 601 40.99 15.12 -2.41
N LYS A 602 41.65 16.03 -3.14
CA LYS A 602 42.68 15.67 -4.11
C LYS A 602 43.84 14.92 -3.46
N ASP A 603 44.34 15.42 -2.32
CA ASP A 603 45.41 14.78 -1.56
C ASP A 603 45.03 13.37 -1.07
N LYS A 604 43.76 13.15 -0.69
CA LYS A 604 43.27 11.80 -0.33
C LYS A 604 43.13 10.90 -1.55
N CYS A 605 42.58 11.40 -2.65
CA CYS A 605 42.46 10.65 -3.91
C CYS A 605 43.83 10.23 -4.45
N ASP A 606 44.84 11.10 -4.38
CA ASP A 606 46.20 10.82 -4.85
C ASP A 606 46.90 9.75 -3.99
N LYS A 607 46.47 9.57 -2.74
CA LYS A 607 46.96 8.52 -1.81
C LYS A 607 46.24 7.18 -1.98
N LEU A 608 45.12 7.12 -2.71
CA LEU A 608 44.45 5.85 -2.98
C LEU A 608 45.29 5.03 -3.98
N PRO A 609 45.47 3.71 -3.76
CA PRO A 609 46.18 2.88 -4.71
C PRO A 609 45.44 2.89 -6.05
N LYS A 610 46.11 3.34 -7.11
CA LYS A 610 45.56 3.27 -8.48
C LYS A 610 45.34 1.80 -8.82
N VAL A 611 44.09 1.37 -8.91
CA VAL A 611 43.75 0.07 -9.48
C VAL A 611 44.24 0.09 -10.92
N MET A 612 45.23 -0.75 -11.22
CA MET A 612 45.71 -0.94 -12.59
C MET A 612 44.54 -1.45 -13.44
N GLY A 613 43.97 -0.54 -14.23
CA GLY A 613 43.12 -0.93 -15.35
C GLY A 613 43.97 -1.79 -16.28
N GLY A 614 43.51 -3.01 -16.55
CA GLY A 614 44.05 -3.88 -17.58
C GLY A 614 43.90 -3.18 -18.93
N GLY A 615 44.93 -2.44 -19.32
CA GLY A 615 45.28 -2.20 -20.70
C GLY A 615 46.21 -3.31 -21.16
N GLY A 616 45.81 -3.99 -22.22
CA GLY A 616 46.54 -5.05 -22.91
C GLY A 616 45.48 -5.89 -23.60
N GLY A 617 45.37 -5.91 -24.92
CA GLY A 617 46.42 -5.89 -25.93
C GLY A 617 46.09 -7.02 -26.87
#